data_AF-K0RQ66-F1
#
_entry.id   AF-K0RQ66-F1
#
_cell.length_a   1.000
_cell.length_b   1.000
_cell.length_c   1.000
_cell.angle_alpha   90.00
_cell.angle_beta   90.00
_cell.angle_gamma   90.00
#
_symmetry.space_group_name_H-M   'P 1'
#
loop_
_entity.id
_entity.type
_entity.pdbx_description
1 polymer ?
#
loop_
_entity_poly.entity_id
_entity_poly.type
_entity_poly.pdbx_seq_one_letter_code
_entity_poly.pdbx_strand_id
1 'polypeptide(L)'
;ERESLCHGNNSWHLNSGHVNFALGGNAALNESIQHYEYLVEQHANNLLEVSPVALANLCVAYVLTDRNDAAEAIIRRVEEEEQEDEEKYDMHTVTRHSCIINLVVGTLYAVKGNFEFGTDRVCKSLEPFDVNLNEETWFHAKRCFLAFASAISRCMYFENDIFMKDLIGFFRRVEARASDIKMSADNASVEDGDDDLIAREAEELRALFLALT
;
A
#
# COMPACT_ATOMS: atom_id res chain seq x y z
N GLU A 1 -19.19 15.81 -29.34
CA GLU A 1 -20.55 15.72 -28.76
C GLU A 1 -20.74 14.57 -27.75
N ARG A 2 -20.25 13.35 -27.99
CA ARG A 2 -20.42 12.22 -27.03
C ARG A 2 -19.68 12.40 -25.70
N GLU A 3 -18.51 13.02 -25.69
CA GLU A 3 -17.74 13.22 -24.45
C GLU A 3 -18.50 14.14 -23.46
N SER A 4 -19.22 15.17 -23.95
CA SER A 4 -19.90 16.16 -23.09
C SER A 4 -20.99 15.58 -22.16
N LEU A 5 -21.52 14.37 -22.46
CA LEU A 5 -22.56 13.73 -21.66
C LEU A 5 -22.01 13.02 -20.41
N CYS A 6 -20.71 12.70 -20.39
CA CYS A 6 -20.10 11.88 -19.35
C CYS A 6 -19.20 12.65 -18.37
N HIS A 7 -18.89 13.93 -18.67
CA HIS A 7 -18.00 14.78 -17.85
C HIS A 7 -18.51 15.06 -16.43
N GLY A 8 -19.80 14.81 -16.14
CA GLY A 8 -20.34 14.95 -14.77
C GLY A 8 -20.37 13.65 -13.97
N ASN A 9 -19.98 12.52 -14.58
CA ASN A 9 -20.15 11.20 -13.97
C ASN A 9 -18.84 10.72 -13.32
N ASN A 10 -18.88 10.52 -11.99
CA ASN A 10 -17.73 10.04 -11.22
C ASN A 10 -17.18 8.70 -11.74
N SER A 11 -18.03 7.76 -12.19
CA SER A 11 -17.57 6.49 -12.75
C SER A 11 -16.82 6.67 -14.08
N TRP A 12 -17.19 7.67 -14.88
CA TRP A 12 -16.45 7.98 -16.10
C TRP A 12 -15.08 8.58 -15.79
N HIS A 13 -15.01 9.52 -14.84
CA HIS A 13 -13.73 10.06 -14.37
C HIS A 13 -12.83 8.98 -13.77
N LEU A 14 -13.36 8.09 -12.93
CA LEU A 14 -12.61 7.00 -12.33
C LEU A 14 -12.00 6.08 -13.39
N ASN A 15 -12.82 5.59 -14.33
CA ASN A 15 -12.36 4.68 -15.38
C ASN A 15 -11.38 5.36 -16.34
N SER A 16 -11.64 6.62 -16.72
CA SER A 16 -10.74 7.39 -17.60
C SER A 16 -9.40 7.65 -16.91
N GLY A 17 -9.42 7.95 -15.61
CA GLY A 17 -8.22 8.06 -14.78
C GLY A 17 -7.41 6.76 -14.76
N HIS A 18 -8.06 5.61 -14.56
CA HIS A 18 -7.39 4.30 -14.55
C HIS A 18 -6.74 3.97 -15.91
N VAL A 19 -7.45 4.20 -17.01
CA VAL A 19 -6.92 3.94 -18.36
C VAL A 19 -5.72 4.84 -18.64
N ASN A 20 -5.82 6.15 -18.38
CA ASN A 20 -4.73 7.09 -18.61
C ASN A 20 -3.52 6.81 -17.72
N PHE A 21 -3.75 6.43 -16.46
CA PHE A 21 -2.68 6.02 -15.55
C PHE A 21 -1.94 4.78 -16.07
N ALA A 22 -2.68 3.77 -16.55
CA ALA A 22 -2.12 2.54 -17.10
C ALA A 22 -1.35 2.75 -18.43
N LEU A 23 -1.79 3.70 -19.27
CA LEU A 23 -1.06 4.10 -20.48
C LEU A 23 0.32 4.66 -20.14
N GLY A 24 0.44 5.40 -19.03
CA GLY A 24 1.69 5.97 -18.56
C GLY A 24 2.27 7.04 -19.48
N GLY A 25 3.47 7.51 -19.14
CA GLY A 25 4.10 8.66 -19.80
C GLY A 25 3.54 10.00 -19.32
N ASN A 26 4.30 11.08 -19.53
CA ASN A 26 4.02 12.36 -18.88
C ASN A 26 2.64 12.94 -19.24
N ALA A 27 2.23 12.89 -20.52
CA ALA A 27 0.93 13.40 -20.96
C ALA A 27 -0.25 12.64 -20.33
N ALA A 28 -0.27 11.31 -20.44
CA ALA A 28 -1.36 10.50 -19.89
C ALA A 28 -1.39 10.53 -18.35
N LEU A 29 -0.23 10.63 -17.68
CA LEU A 29 -0.19 10.82 -16.24
C LEU A 29 -0.85 12.14 -15.83
N ASN A 30 -0.59 13.24 -16.53
CA ASN A 30 -1.28 14.52 -16.25
C ASN A 30 -2.79 14.44 -16.51
N GLU A 31 -3.23 13.73 -17.55
CA GLU A 31 -4.66 13.49 -17.79
C GLU A 31 -5.28 12.65 -16.66
N SER A 32 -4.59 11.60 -16.21
CA SER A 32 -5.05 10.79 -15.07
C SER A 32 -5.18 11.60 -13.79
N ILE A 33 -4.23 12.52 -13.54
CA ILE A 33 -4.26 13.45 -12.41
C ILE A 33 -5.52 14.31 -12.47
N GLN A 34 -5.84 14.91 -13.62
CA GLN A 34 -7.05 15.74 -13.75
C GLN A 34 -8.33 14.96 -13.45
N HIS A 35 -8.41 13.70 -13.88
CA HIS A 35 -9.58 12.86 -13.59
C HIS A 35 -9.70 12.52 -12.10
N TYR A 36 -8.59 12.20 -11.43
CA TYR A 36 -8.63 11.88 -10.00
C TYR A 36 -8.80 13.14 -9.12
N GLU A 37 -8.18 14.27 -9.49
CA GLU A 37 -8.38 15.56 -8.82
C GLU A 37 -9.86 15.96 -8.85
N TYR A 38 -10.55 15.77 -9.99
CA TYR A 38 -11.99 15.98 -10.07
C TYR A 38 -12.76 15.14 -9.03
N LEU A 39 -12.39 13.85 -8.85
CA LEU A 39 -13.04 13.00 -7.85
C LEU A 39 -12.76 13.47 -6.43
N VAL A 40 -11.54 13.90 -6.14
CA VAL A 40 -11.14 14.47 -4.85
C VAL A 40 -11.92 15.75 -4.55
N GLU A 41 -12.11 16.61 -5.56
CA GLU A 41 -12.90 17.85 -5.43
C GLU A 41 -14.39 17.56 -5.18
N GLN A 42 -14.98 16.56 -5.85
CA GLN A 42 -16.37 16.18 -5.61
C GLN A 42 -16.61 15.64 -4.19
N HIS A 43 -15.59 15.03 -3.58
CA HIS A 43 -15.66 14.48 -2.23
C HIS A 43 -14.76 15.27 -1.26
N ALA A 44 -14.65 16.58 -1.46
CA ALA A 44 -13.76 17.44 -0.68
C ALA A 44 -14.10 17.51 0.83
N ASN A 45 -15.22 16.96 1.28
CA ASN A 45 -15.55 16.85 2.70
C ASN A 45 -15.17 15.50 3.32
N ASN A 46 -14.99 14.46 2.51
CA ASN A 46 -14.69 13.09 2.96
C ASN A 46 -14.01 12.32 1.82
N LEU A 47 -12.68 12.26 1.83
CA LEU A 47 -11.88 11.52 0.85
C LEU A 47 -12.09 10.01 0.94
N LEU A 48 -12.57 9.49 2.07
CA LEU A 48 -12.84 8.07 2.23
C LEU A 48 -13.99 7.58 1.33
N GLU A 49 -14.78 8.50 0.77
CA GLU A 49 -15.78 8.18 -0.27
C GLU A 49 -15.16 7.93 -1.66
N VAL A 50 -13.91 8.39 -1.89
CA VAL A 50 -13.17 8.11 -3.12
C VAL A 50 -12.59 6.70 -3.04
N SER A 51 -12.49 6.00 -4.16
CA SER A 51 -11.84 4.68 -4.19
C SER A 51 -10.38 4.74 -3.69
N PRO A 52 -9.96 3.85 -2.75
CA PRO A 52 -8.57 3.77 -2.29
C PRO A 52 -7.54 3.66 -3.42
N VAL A 53 -7.87 2.87 -4.45
CA VAL A 53 -7.00 2.65 -5.61
C VAL A 53 -6.86 3.92 -6.45
N ALA A 54 -7.91 4.73 -6.55
CA ALA A 54 -7.85 6.02 -7.26
C ALA A 54 -6.95 7.01 -6.52
N LEU A 55 -7.06 7.12 -5.19
CA LEU A 55 -6.18 7.96 -4.39
C LEU A 55 -4.73 7.47 -4.43
N ALA A 56 -4.51 6.17 -4.39
CA ALA A 56 -3.18 5.57 -4.52
C ALA A 56 -2.54 5.89 -5.89
N ASN A 57 -3.29 5.70 -6.98
CA ASN A 57 -2.82 6.03 -8.33
C ASN A 57 -2.58 7.53 -8.50
N LEU A 58 -3.40 8.40 -7.89
CA LEU A 58 -3.16 9.84 -7.86
C LEU A 58 -1.84 10.17 -7.15
N CYS A 59 -1.59 9.57 -5.98
CA CYS A 59 -0.31 9.74 -5.26
C CYS A 59 0.88 9.28 -6.11
N VAL A 60 0.78 8.12 -6.77
CA VAL A 60 1.82 7.64 -7.70
C VAL A 60 2.01 8.60 -8.88
N ALA A 61 0.93 9.07 -9.48
CA ALA A 61 1.00 10.00 -10.62
C ALA A 61 1.65 11.33 -10.22
N TYR A 62 1.33 11.86 -9.03
CA TYR A 62 2.03 13.01 -8.47
C TYR A 62 3.52 12.77 -8.27
N VAL A 63 3.92 11.64 -7.66
CA VAL A 63 5.34 11.29 -7.48
C VAL A 63 6.06 11.10 -8.83
N LEU A 64 5.38 10.54 -9.83
CA LEU A 64 5.94 10.36 -11.19
C LEU A 64 6.02 11.66 -12.00
N THR A 65 5.33 12.71 -11.58
CA THR A 65 5.32 14.04 -12.21
C THR A 65 5.97 15.11 -11.32
N ASP A 66 6.80 14.69 -10.36
CA ASP A 66 7.57 15.54 -9.45
C ASP A 66 6.72 16.48 -8.56
N ARG A 67 5.48 16.08 -8.24
CA ARG A 67 4.56 16.78 -7.35
C ARG A 67 4.47 16.11 -5.96
N ASN A 68 5.61 15.82 -5.34
CA ASN A 68 5.67 15.05 -4.09
C ASN A 68 4.87 15.70 -2.95
N ASP A 69 4.86 17.03 -2.85
CA ASP A 69 4.09 17.75 -1.82
C ASP A 69 2.58 17.51 -1.95
N ALA A 70 2.07 17.38 -3.18
CA ALA A 70 0.66 17.09 -3.43
C ALA A 70 0.30 15.64 -3.05
N ALA A 71 1.21 14.68 -3.30
CA ALA A 71 1.03 13.31 -2.84
C ALA A 71 1.00 13.22 -1.32
N GLU A 72 1.94 13.87 -0.64
CA GLU A 72 2.00 13.88 0.83
C GLU A 72 0.76 14.55 1.44
N ALA A 73 0.24 15.62 0.82
CA ALA A 73 -0.99 16.26 1.26
C ALA A 73 -2.21 15.31 1.19
N ILE A 74 -2.33 14.50 0.14
CA ILE A 74 -3.39 13.49 0.03
C ILE A 74 -3.22 12.40 1.09
N ILE A 75 -2.01 11.84 1.24
CA ILE A 75 -1.71 10.78 2.21
C ILE A 75 -2.06 11.26 3.61
N ARG A 76 -1.53 12.41 4.02
CA ARG A 76 -1.77 12.98 5.35
C ARG A 76 -3.24 13.22 5.62
N ARG A 77 -3.97 13.74 4.63
CA ARG A 77 -5.40 14.02 4.79
C ARG A 77 -6.21 12.73 4.95
N VAL A 78 -5.88 11.68 4.20
CA VAL A 78 -6.52 10.36 4.36
C VAL A 78 -6.22 9.79 5.75
N GLU A 79 -4.98 9.87 6.22
CA GLU A 79 -4.61 9.40 7.56
C GLU A 79 -5.37 10.15 8.67
N GLU A 80 -5.53 11.47 8.54
CA GLU A 80 -6.31 12.29 9.48
C GLU A 80 -7.80 11.91 9.46
N GLU A 81 -8.41 11.73 8.28
CA GLU A 81 -9.83 11.35 8.15
C GLU A 81 -10.10 9.91 8.64
N GLU A 82 -9.19 8.97 8.40
CA GLU A 82 -9.29 7.60 8.95
C GLU A 82 -9.19 7.59 10.46
N GLN A 83 -8.26 8.36 11.02
CA GLN A 83 -8.11 8.47 12.47
C GLN A 83 -9.39 9.02 13.11
N GLU A 84 -10.03 10.02 12.50
CA GLU A 84 -11.31 10.54 12.96
C GLU A 84 -12.45 9.53 12.89
N ASP A 85 -12.49 8.67 11.87
CA ASP A 85 -13.49 7.61 11.73
C ASP A 85 -13.25 6.47 12.73
N GLU A 86 -11.99 6.12 13.01
CA GLU A 86 -11.62 5.14 14.04
C GLU A 86 -12.00 5.60 15.46
N GLU A 87 -12.05 6.91 15.72
CA GLU A 87 -12.55 7.43 17.00
C GLU A 87 -14.07 7.31 17.15
N LYS A 88 -14.81 7.24 16.03
CA LYS A 88 -16.29 7.24 16.00
C LYS A 88 -16.88 5.84 15.82
N TYR A 89 -16.19 4.97 15.11
CA TYR A 89 -16.68 3.66 14.67
C TYR A 89 -15.74 2.53 15.13
N ASP A 90 -16.22 1.29 15.03
CA ASP A 90 -15.39 0.13 15.35
C ASP A 90 -14.32 -0.09 14.28
N MET A 91 -13.12 -0.49 14.72
CA MET A 91 -11.91 -0.60 13.89
C MET A 91 -12.09 -1.54 12.68
N HIS A 92 -12.97 -2.54 12.79
CA HIS A 92 -13.25 -3.50 11.72
C HIS A 92 -14.24 -3.00 10.65
N THR A 93 -14.83 -1.82 10.86
CA THR A 93 -15.84 -1.23 9.95
C THR A 93 -15.30 -0.08 9.11
N VAL A 94 -14.13 0.47 9.46
CA VAL A 94 -13.50 1.59 8.78
C VAL A 94 -12.77 1.10 7.53
N THR A 95 -12.96 1.77 6.40
CA THR A 95 -12.22 1.47 5.17
C THR A 95 -10.82 2.05 5.29
N ARG A 96 -9.80 1.22 5.07
CA ARG A 96 -8.37 1.57 5.23
C ARG A 96 -7.75 1.94 3.87
N HIS A 97 -8.02 3.15 3.42
CA HIS A 97 -7.40 3.75 2.25
C HIS A 97 -5.88 3.91 2.41
N SER A 98 -5.41 4.33 3.59
CA SER A 98 -3.98 4.52 3.89
C SER A 98 -3.16 3.25 3.70
N CYS A 99 -3.73 2.08 4.02
CA CYS A 99 -3.12 0.77 3.75
C CYS A 99 -2.82 0.61 2.25
N ILE A 100 -3.83 0.76 1.40
CA ILE A 100 -3.69 0.61 -0.06
C ILE A 100 -2.73 1.66 -0.63
N ILE A 101 -2.83 2.92 -0.20
CA ILE A 101 -1.97 4.00 -0.66
C ILE A 101 -0.50 3.71 -0.29
N ASN A 102 -0.22 3.39 0.96
CA ASN A 102 1.13 3.09 1.42
C ASN A 102 1.72 1.86 0.71
N LEU A 103 0.91 0.83 0.44
CA LEU A 103 1.36 -0.38 -0.26
C LEU A 103 1.74 -0.10 -1.72
N VAL A 104 0.90 0.68 -2.42
CA VAL A 104 1.14 1.06 -3.83
C VAL A 104 2.32 2.03 -3.95
N VAL A 105 2.38 3.05 -3.10
CA VAL A 105 3.49 4.03 -3.09
C VAL A 105 4.80 3.36 -2.69
N GLY A 106 4.80 2.49 -1.67
CA GLY A 106 5.97 1.74 -1.26
C GLY A 106 6.53 0.85 -2.38
N THR A 107 5.63 0.18 -3.11
CA THR A 107 5.99 -0.61 -4.29
C THR A 107 6.63 0.24 -5.39
N LEU A 108 6.10 1.43 -5.67
CA LEU A 108 6.68 2.36 -6.64
C LEU A 108 8.13 2.71 -6.27
N TYR A 109 8.38 3.08 -5.02
CA TYR A 109 9.72 3.48 -4.56
C TYR A 109 10.71 2.31 -4.58
N ALA A 110 10.27 1.10 -4.23
CA ALA A 110 11.09 -0.10 -4.36
C ALA A 110 11.47 -0.37 -5.83
N VAL A 111 10.55 -0.19 -6.78
CA VAL A 111 10.85 -0.33 -8.23
C VAL A 111 11.83 0.75 -8.71
N LYS A 112 11.75 1.97 -8.15
CA LYS A 112 12.71 3.06 -8.43
C LYS A 112 14.08 2.87 -7.76
N GLY A 113 14.25 1.84 -6.92
CA GLY A 113 15.49 1.55 -6.20
C GLY A 113 15.69 2.32 -4.90
N ASN A 114 14.67 3.06 -4.43
CA ASN A 114 14.68 3.69 -3.12
C ASN A 114 14.02 2.74 -2.11
N PHE A 115 14.78 1.73 -1.69
CA PHE A 115 14.27 0.63 -0.88
C PHE A 115 13.98 1.03 0.56
N GLU A 116 14.79 1.88 1.19
CA GLU A 116 14.56 2.33 2.57
C GLU A 116 13.17 2.98 2.70
N PHE A 117 12.86 3.99 1.87
CA PHE A 117 11.54 4.61 1.89
C PHE A 117 10.43 3.66 1.41
N GLY A 118 10.69 2.88 0.37
CA GLY A 118 9.69 1.97 -0.21
C GLY A 118 9.23 0.90 0.78
N THR A 119 10.18 0.27 1.47
CA THR A 119 9.89 -0.78 2.47
C THR A 119 9.28 -0.21 3.74
N ASP A 120 9.70 0.98 4.22
CA ASP A 120 9.05 1.65 5.35
C ASP A 120 7.56 1.89 5.08
N ARG A 121 7.22 2.37 3.88
CA ARG A 121 5.82 2.53 3.44
C ARG A 121 5.08 1.19 3.37
N VAL A 122 5.70 0.13 2.87
CA VAL A 122 5.09 -1.22 2.88
C VAL A 122 4.89 -1.74 4.30
N CYS A 123 5.85 -1.55 5.22
CA CYS A 123 5.69 -1.93 6.62
C CYS A 123 4.52 -1.18 7.27
N LYS A 124 4.42 0.14 7.06
CA LYS A 124 3.30 0.96 7.54
C LYS A 124 1.95 0.50 7.00
N SER A 125 1.88 0.07 5.74
CA SER A 125 0.62 -0.39 5.15
C SER A 125 0.01 -1.60 5.88
N LEU A 126 0.85 -2.44 6.51
CA LEU A 126 0.40 -3.63 7.20
C LEU A 126 0.01 -3.36 8.67
N GLU A 127 0.27 -2.17 9.20
CA GLU A 127 -0.10 -1.80 10.56
C GLU A 127 -1.46 -1.05 10.58
N PRO A 128 -2.37 -1.35 11.52
CA PRO A 128 -2.29 -2.40 12.52
C PRO A 128 -2.52 -3.80 11.93
N PHE A 129 -1.68 -4.77 12.33
CA PHE A 129 -1.71 -6.13 11.78
C PHE A 129 -3.06 -6.83 11.98
N ASP A 130 -3.81 -6.49 13.03
CA ASP A 130 -5.13 -7.08 13.34
C ASP A 130 -6.18 -6.90 12.25
N VAL A 131 -5.95 -5.94 11.36
CA VAL A 131 -6.93 -5.54 10.35
C VAL A 131 -6.30 -5.52 8.96
N ASN A 132 -5.09 -4.98 8.86
CA ASN A 132 -4.46 -4.77 7.56
C ASN A 132 -3.69 -6.01 7.09
N LEU A 133 -3.24 -6.90 7.98
CA LEU A 133 -2.51 -8.10 7.59
C LEU A 133 -3.48 -9.21 7.19
N ASN A 134 -3.48 -9.54 5.90
CA ASN A 134 -4.22 -10.66 5.31
C ASN A 134 -3.45 -11.20 4.10
N GLU A 135 -3.93 -12.27 3.48
CA GLU A 135 -3.23 -12.91 2.36
C GLU A 135 -3.00 -11.98 1.17
N GLU A 136 -3.95 -11.11 0.84
CA GLU A 136 -3.88 -10.20 -0.30
C GLU A 136 -2.83 -9.11 -0.07
N THR A 137 -2.92 -8.40 1.06
CA THR A 137 -1.95 -7.35 1.43
C THR A 137 -0.54 -7.93 1.60
N TRP A 138 -0.42 -9.10 2.22
CA TRP A 138 0.85 -9.81 2.36
C TRP A 138 1.42 -10.25 1.01
N PHE A 139 0.59 -10.73 0.09
CA PHE A 139 1.02 -11.12 -1.26
C PHE A 139 1.70 -9.96 -2.00
N HIS A 140 1.19 -8.75 -1.85
CA HIS A 140 1.79 -7.56 -2.43
C HIS A 140 3.04 -7.11 -1.65
N ALA A 141 2.98 -7.09 -0.32
CA ALA A 141 4.09 -6.69 0.53
C ALA A 141 5.34 -7.57 0.36
N LYS A 142 5.19 -8.90 0.37
CA LYS A 142 6.32 -9.84 0.25
C LYS A 142 7.11 -9.67 -1.05
N ARG A 143 6.44 -9.27 -2.13
CA ARG A 143 7.09 -9.03 -3.43
C ARG A 143 8.00 -7.80 -3.39
N CYS A 144 7.62 -6.76 -2.63
CA CYS A 144 8.47 -5.61 -2.38
C CYS A 144 9.75 -6.02 -1.62
N PHE A 145 9.60 -6.82 -0.55
CA PHE A 145 10.73 -7.32 0.23
C PHE A 145 11.65 -8.24 -0.60
N LEU A 146 11.10 -9.12 -1.43
CA LEU A 146 11.89 -9.97 -2.33
C LEU A 146 12.63 -9.16 -3.41
N ALA A 147 12.01 -8.10 -3.96
CA ALA A 147 12.68 -7.20 -4.90
C ALA A 147 13.87 -6.51 -4.24
N PHE A 148 13.71 -6.12 -2.98
CA PHE A 148 14.77 -5.52 -2.19
C PHE A 148 15.92 -6.50 -1.88
N ALA A 149 15.61 -7.70 -1.40
CA ALA A 149 16.61 -8.76 -1.19
C ALA A 149 17.37 -9.10 -2.48
N SER A 150 16.68 -9.09 -3.63
CA SER A 150 17.29 -9.27 -4.96
C SER A 150 18.24 -8.12 -5.34
N ALA A 151 17.98 -6.89 -4.88
CA ALA A 151 18.88 -5.76 -5.10
C ALA A 151 20.15 -5.84 -4.24
N ILE A 152 20.01 -6.20 -2.95
CA ILE A 152 21.16 -6.42 -2.05
C ILE A 152 22.04 -7.55 -2.58
N SER A 153 21.46 -8.71 -2.91
CA SER A 153 22.23 -9.89 -3.35
C SER A 153 23.02 -9.67 -4.65
N ARG A 154 22.64 -8.68 -5.47
CA ARG A 154 23.37 -8.27 -6.67
C ARG A 154 24.39 -7.14 -6.42
N CYS A 155 24.64 -6.79 -5.16
CA CYS A 155 25.47 -5.64 -4.75
C CYS A 155 25.03 -4.31 -5.40
N MET A 156 23.74 -4.18 -5.74
CA MET A 156 23.18 -2.95 -6.31
C MET A 156 22.80 -1.94 -5.21
N TYR A 157 22.84 -2.37 -3.96
CA TYR A 157 22.41 -1.60 -2.81
C TYR A 157 23.19 -2.03 -1.55
N PHE A 158 23.64 -1.07 -0.74
CA PHE A 158 24.27 -1.30 0.57
C PHE A 158 23.46 -0.53 1.63
N GLU A 159 22.84 -1.24 2.57
CA GLU A 159 22.07 -0.63 3.66
C GLU A 159 22.90 -0.38 4.92
N ASN A 160 22.38 0.47 5.79
CA ASN A 160 22.84 0.57 7.17
C ASN A 160 22.26 -0.56 8.04
N ASP A 161 23.08 -1.14 8.91
CA ASP A 161 22.72 -2.16 9.91
C ASP A 161 21.44 -1.85 10.70
N ILE A 162 21.14 -0.58 10.96
CA ILE A 162 19.95 -0.16 11.71
C ILE A 162 18.69 -0.55 10.95
N PHE A 163 18.61 -0.16 9.67
CA PHE A 163 17.45 -0.42 8.84
C PHE A 163 17.23 -1.93 8.63
N MET A 164 18.30 -2.70 8.40
CA MET A 164 18.21 -4.17 8.31
C MET A 164 17.68 -4.81 9.60
N LYS A 165 18.13 -4.33 10.77
CA LYS A 165 17.63 -4.81 12.08
C LYS A 165 16.16 -4.48 12.28
N ASP A 166 15.73 -3.29 11.90
CA ASP A 166 14.34 -2.87 12.01
C ASP A 166 13.43 -3.71 11.10
N LEU A 167 13.86 -3.99 9.87
CA LEU A 167 13.15 -4.86 8.94
C LEU A 167 13.08 -6.32 9.41
N ILE A 168 14.17 -6.86 9.95
CA ILE A 168 14.20 -8.19 10.58
C ILE A 168 13.25 -8.22 11.80
N GLY A 169 13.22 -7.15 12.58
CA GLY A 169 12.31 -6.98 13.71
C GLY A 169 10.84 -6.95 13.25
N PHE A 170 10.55 -6.24 12.17
CA PHE A 170 9.23 -6.21 11.54
C PHE A 170 8.75 -7.61 11.15
N PHE A 171 9.58 -8.41 10.47
CA PHE A 171 9.20 -9.79 10.10
C PHE A 171 8.88 -10.67 11.31
N ARG A 172 9.60 -10.51 12.45
CA ARG A 172 9.24 -11.23 13.69
C ARG A 172 7.86 -10.84 14.21
N ARG A 173 7.46 -9.57 14.10
CA ARG A 173 6.14 -9.12 14.54
C ARG A 173 5.04 -9.68 13.65
N VAL A 174 5.26 -9.72 12.33
CA VAL A 174 4.34 -10.35 11.37
C VAL A 174 4.20 -11.84 11.65
N GLU A 175 5.32 -12.55 11.82
CA GLU A 175 5.37 -13.98 12.17
C GLU A 175 4.53 -14.27 13.43
N ALA A 176 4.82 -13.56 14.54
CA ALA A 176 4.11 -13.73 15.79
C ALA A 176 2.61 -13.47 15.64
N ARG A 177 2.23 -12.39 14.95
CA ARG A 177 0.81 -12.03 14.82
C ARG A 177 0.04 -12.97 13.90
N ALA A 178 0.64 -13.40 12.79
CA ALA A 178 0.03 -14.37 11.89
C ALA A 178 -0.24 -15.71 12.61
N SER A 179 0.68 -16.15 13.46
CA SER A 179 0.47 -17.33 14.32
C SER A 179 -0.64 -17.13 15.37
N ASP A 180 -0.81 -15.93 15.93
CA ASP A 180 -1.90 -15.64 16.88
C ASP A 180 -3.28 -15.60 16.20
N ILE A 181 -3.36 -15.07 14.97
CA ILE A 181 -4.59 -15.07 14.15
C ILE A 181 -5.05 -16.52 13.94
N LYS A 182 -4.11 -17.43 13.64
CA LYS A 182 -4.36 -18.87 13.56
C LYS A 182 -4.91 -19.46 14.86
N MET A 183 -4.27 -19.20 16.00
CA MET A 183 -4.76 -19.75 17.30
C MET A 183 -6.20 -19.35 17.59
N SER A 184 -6.65 -18.20 17.08
CA SER A 184 -8.03 -17.73 17.24
C SER A 184 -9.00 -18.44 16.27
N ALA A 185 -8.55 -18.77 15.06
CA ALA A 185 -9.34 -19.45 14.02
C ALA A 185 -9.48 -20.97 14.25
N ASP A 186 -8.43 -21.65 14.69
CA ASP A 186 -8.42 -23.09 15.00
C ASP A 186 -9.41 -23.45 16.13
N ASN A 187 -9.68 -22.50 17.04
CA ASN A 187 -10.69 -22.63 18.09
C ASN A 187 -12.13 -22.53 17.56
N ALA A 188 -12.34 -22.13 16.30
CA ALA A 188 -13.64 -21.85 15.69
C ALA A 188 -14.05 -22.83 14.57
N SER A 189 -13.10 -23.45 13.85
CA SER A 189 -13.39 -24.50 12.86
C SER A 189 -12.14 -25.23 12.38
N VAL A 190 -12.27 -26.54 12.11
CA VAL A 190 -11.23 -27.40 11.50
C VAL A 190 -11.48 -27.46 10.00
N GLU A 191 -10.84 -26.62 9.20
CA GLU A 191 -10.71 -26.83 7.76
C GLU A 191 -9.24 -26.71 7.34
N ASP A 192 -8.86 -27.56 6.39
CA ASP A 192 -7.52 -27.98 6.01
C ASP A 192 -7.01 -27.11 4.85
N GLY A 193 -6.43 -25.94 5.16
CA GLY A 193 -5.69 -25.10 4.22
C GLY A 193 -4.19 -25.06 4.58
N ASP A 194 -3.34 -24.50 3.71
CA ASP A 194 -1.93 -24.19 4.02
C ASP A 194 -1.88 -22.96 4.96
N ASP A 195 -2.53 -23.08 6.11
CA ASP A 195 -3.02 -21.99 6.98
C ASP A 195 -1.91 -21.28 7.78
N ASP A 196 -0.65 -21.69 7.59
CA ASP A 196 0.55 -21.05 8.15
C ASP A 196 1.33 -20.21 7.11
N LEU A 197 0.76 -19.96 5.93
CA LEU A 197 1.50 -19.37 4.81
C LEU A 197 2.16 -18.03 5.16
N ILE A 198 1.43 -17.09 5.77
CA ILE A 198 1.97 -15.76 6.10
C ILE A 198 3.10 -15.86 7.13
N ALA A 199 2.91 -16.64 8.20
CA ALA A 199 3.90 -16.82 9.25
C ALA A 199 5.18 -17.48 8.69
N ARG A 200 5.02 -18.55 7.91
CA ARG A 200 6.13 -19.25 7.24
C ARG A 200 6.89 -18.34 6.28
N GLU A 201 6.18 -17.59 5.43
CA GLU A 201 6.82 -16.67 4.49
C GLU A 201 7.53 -15.51 5.19
N ALA A 202 6.98 -15.01 6.31
CA ALA A 202 7.64 -14.00 7.13
C ALA A 202 8.93 -14.55 7.77
N GLU A 203 8.91 -15.78 8.27
CA GLU A 203 10.09 -16.48 8.78
C GLU A 203 11.16 -16.66 7.68
N GLU A 204 10.77 -17.10 6.48
CA GLU A 204 11.66 -17.28 5.34
C GLU A 204 12.31 -15.95 4.91
N LEU A 205 11.52 -14.87 4.82
CA LEU A 205 12.04 -13.54 4.55
C LEU A 205 13.01 -13.09 5.65
N ARG A 206 12.66 -13.30 6.91
CA ARG A 206 13.54 -12.98 8.03
C ARG A 206 14.89 -13.70 7.94
N ALA A 207 14.86 -15.00 7.64
CA ALA A 207 16.07 -15.81 7.46
C ALA A 207 16.91 -15.34 6.26
N LEU A 208 16.25 -14.97 5.15
CA LEU A 208 16.91 -14.40 3.98
C LEU A 208 17.63 -13.09 4.32
N PHE A 209 16.97 -12.14 4.97
CA PHE A 209 17.58 -10.86 5.34
C PHE A 209 18.71 -11.01 6.36
N LEU A 210 18.62 -11.97 7.29
CA LEU A 210 19.72 -12.34 8.19
C LEU A 210 20.95 -12.88 7.44
N ALA A 211 20.76 -13.61 6.34
CA ALA A 211 21.86 -14.11 5.52
C ALA A 211 22.49 -13.03 4.62
N LEU A 212 21.79 -11.93 4.40
CA LEU A 212 22.25 -10.77 3.63
C LEU A 212 22.95 -9.70 4.48
N THR A 213 22.97 -9.87 5.80
CA THR A 213 23.71 -9.01 6.75
C THR A 213 25.08 -9.59 7.04
#